data_AF-A0A6P2DH39-F1
#
_entry.id   AF-A0A6P2DH39-F1
#
_cell.length_a   1.000
_cell.length_b   1.000
_cell.length_c   1.000
_cell.angle_alpha   90.00
_cell.angle_beta   90.00
_cell.angle_gamma   90.00
#
_symmetry.space_group_name_H-M   'P 1'
#
loop_
_entity.id
_entity.type
_entity.pdbx_description
1 polymer ?
#
loop_
_entity_poly.entity_id
_entity_poly.type
_entity_poly.pdbx_seq_one_letter_code
_entity_poly.pdbx_strand_id
1 'polypeptide(L)'
;MTAQLPKFRRFERVLVVDEPAHYPELLGKSGTVLWRDAIPVHRQHLAVNKWLYLVHFAAENVYRTLLESTLRSEESFEAETTHLGKRPEFSFDVIADDDMSFVEGTYRLPGRFWEVMIFLKANVPALFHRPNQPPLEWPSGITGAIFHVPDRDKLNREYVRNALVTAFTYSDWVEVAGPDSMVLR
;
A
#
# COMPACT_ATOMS: atom_id res chain seq x y z
N MET A 1 -10.49 10.26 -26.78
CA MET A 1 -10.78 8.97 -26.11
C MET A 1 -11.25 9.29 -24.71
N THR A 2 -12.45 8.88 -24.32
CA THR A 2 -12.95 9.12 -22.95
C THR A 2 -12.26 8.14 -22.03
N ALA A 3 -11.56 8.63 -21.00
CA ALA A 3 -10.99 7.75 -20.00
C ALA A 3 -12.10 6.92 -19.34
N GLN A 4 -11.97 5.60 -19.32
CA GLN A 4 -12.91 4.73 -18.63
C GLN A 4 -12.84 5.04 -17.14
N LEU A 5 -13.96 5.42 -16.55
CA LEU A 5 -14.04 5.65 -15.11
C LEU A 5 -13.93 4.32 -14.36
N PRO A 6 -13.36 4.33 -13.14
CA PRO A 6 -13.30 3.14 -12.30
C PRO A 6 -14.70 2.70 -11.89
N LYS A 7 -14.98 1.39 -12.01
CA LYS A 7 -16.26 0.78 -11.67
C LYS A 7 -16.58 0.81 -10.16
N PHE A 8 -15.59 0.60 -9.29
CA PHE A 8 -15.81 0.50 -7.85
C PHE A 8 -15.27 1.72 -7.11
N ARG A 9 -15.95 2.09 -6.02
CA ARG A 9 -15.62 3.23 -5.17
C ARG A 9 -14.83 2.79 -3.93
N ARG A 10 -14.15 3.76 -3.32
CA ARG A 10 -13.46 3.53 -2.04
C ARG A 10 -14.47 3.13 -0.97
N PHE A 11 -14.11 2.13 -0.18
CA PHE A 11 -14.90 1.45 0.85
C PHE A 11 -16.10 0.66 0.34
N GLU A 12 -16.22 0.47 -0.98
CA GLU A 12 -17.23 -0.40 -1.56
C GLU A 12 -16.88 -1.87 -1.30
N ARG A 13 -17.91 -2.63 -0.92
CA ARG A 13 -17.86 -4.08 -0.78
C ARG A 13 -17.89 -4.75 -2.14
N VAL A 14 -16.98 -5.70 -2.34
CA VAL A 14 -16.84 -6.43 -3.60
C VAL A 14 -16.67 -7.92 -3.35
N LEU A 15 -17.21 -8.73 -4.26
CA LEU A 15 -17.07 -10.17 -4.31
C LEU A 15 -16.10 -10.55 -5.43
N VAL A 16 -15.19 -11.49 -5.16
CA VAL A 16 -14.35 -12.10 -6.20
C VAL A 16 -15.15 -13.14 -6.97
N VAL A 17 -15.38 -12.90 -8.26
CA VAL A 17 -16.27 -13.70 -9.12
C VAL A 17 -15.55 -14.47 -10.23
N ASP A 18 -14.26 -14.21 -10.41
CA ASP A 18 -13.40 -14.92 -11.34
C ASP A 18 -12.07 -15.24 -10.65
N GLU A 19 -11.44 -16.34 -11.03
CA GLU A 19 -10.23 -16.86 -10.38
C GLU A 19 -9.05 -15.90 -10.62
N PRO A 20 -8.56 -15.19 -9.59
CA PRO A 20 -7.42 -14.31 -9.77
C PRO A 20 -6.15 -15.16 -9.93
N ALA A 21 -5.37 -14.89 -10.99
CA ALA A 21 -4.21 -15.70 -11.37
C ALA A 21 -3.19 -15.94 -10.23
N HIS A 22 -3.09 -15.03 -9.26
CA HIS A 22 -2.14 -15.12 -8.15
C HIS A 22 -2.78 -15.57 -6.83
N TYR A 23 -4.10 -15.57 -6.73
CA TYR A 23 -4.83 -15.76 -5.46
C TYR A 23 -6.13 -16.57 -5.65
N PRO A 24 -6.06 -17.81 -6.18
CA PRO A 24 -7.24 -18.62 -6.46
C PRO A 24 -8.08 -18.90 -5.20
N GLU A 25 -7.47 -18.88 -4.02
CA GLU A 25 -8.14 -19.05 -2.73
C GLU A 25 -9.13 -17.92 -2.38
N LEU A 26 -9.15 -16.82 -3.14
CA LEU A 26 -10.07 -15.71 -2.93
C LEU A 26 -11.38 -15.84 -3.68
N LEU A 27 -11.52 -16.82 -4.59
CA LEU A 27 -12.75 -16.99 -5.36
C LEU A 27 -13.97 -17.16 -4.42
N GLY A 28 -15.02 -16.37 -4.66
CA GLY A 28 -16.23 -16.36 -3.83
C GLY A 28 -16.10 -15.63 -2.50
N LYS A 29 -14.94 -15.01 -2.21
CA LYS A 29 -14.75 -14.21 -1.01
C LYS A 29 -15.10 -12.75 -1.23
N SER A 30 -15.62 -12.14 -0.18
CA SER A 30 -15.95 -10.72 -0.18
C SER A 30 -14.88 -9.91 0.56
N GLY A 31 -14.58 -8.73 0.03
CA GLY A 31 -13.64 -7.79 0.62
C GLY A 31 -14.07 -6.34 0.38
N THR A 32 -13.24 -5.41 0.83
CA THR A 32 -13.54 -3.98 0.76
C THR A 32 -12.47 -3.25 -0.04
N VAL A 33 -12.89 -2.45 -1.03
CA VAL A 33 -11.99 -1.62 -1.84
C VAL A 33 -11.38 -0.53 -0.97
N LEU A 34 -10.07 -0.51 -0.81
CA LEU A 34 -9.36 0.55 -0.08
C LEU A 34 -8.78 1.60 -1.00
N TRP A 35 -8.35 1.17 -2.18
CA TRP A 35 -7.71 2.03 -3.16
C TRP A 35 -7.86 1.47 -4.57
N ARG A 36 -7.53 2.29 -5.57
CA ARG A 36 -7.59 1.93 -6.99
C ARG A 36 -6.54 2.71 -7.78
N ASP A 37 -6.02 2.07 -8.80
CA ASP A 37 -5.09 2.70 -9.74
C ASP A 37 -5.36 2.23 -11.18
N ALA A 38 -5.03 3.08 -12.16
CA ALA A 38 -5.22 2.81 -13.57
C ALA A 38 -3.90 2.33 -14.19
N ILE A 39 -3.84 1.07 -14.63
CA ILE A 39 -2.69 0.54 -15.36
C ILE A 39 -2.87 0.74 -16.88
N PRO A 40 -1.90 1.36 -17.57
CA PRO A 40 -1.96 1.49 -19.02
C PRO A 40 -1.67 0.14 -19.67
N VAL A 41 -2.68 -0.46 -20.32
CA VAL A 41 -2.48 -1.69 -21.10
C VAL A 41 -2.39 -1.33 -22.58
N HIS A 42 -1.22 -1.61 -23.16
CA HIS A 42 -1.00 -1.43 -24.58
C HIS A 42 -1.56 -2.65 -25.31
N ARG A 43 -2.70 -2.48 -25.99
CA ARG A 43 -3.24 -3.49 -26.92
C ARG A 43 -3.44 -2.86 -28.28
N GLN A 44 -2.84 -3.44 -29.32
CA GLN A 44 -3.12 -3.10 -30.73
C GLN A 44 -3.12 -1.58 -31.01
N HIS A 45 -2.10 -0.86 -30.51
CA HIS A 45 -1.91 0.58 -30.67
C HIS A 45 -2.97 1.49 -29.99
N LEU A 46 -3.86 0.93 -29.16
CA LEU A 46 -4.77 1.69 -28.30
C LEU A 46 -4.38 1.47 -26.83
N ALA A 47 -4.12 2.58 -26.13
CA ALA A 47 -4.00 2.56 -24.67
C ALA A 47 -5.42 2.41 -24.09
N VAL A 48 -5.68 1.25 -23.49
CA VAL A 48 -6.89 1.04 -22.68
C VAL A 48 -6.45 0.94 -21.24
N ASN A 49 -7.03 1.76 -20.37
CA ASN A 49 -6.78 1.67 -18.94
C ASN A 49 -7.54 0.47 -18.40
N LYS A 50 -6.82 -0.45 -17.76
CA LYS A 50 -7.45 -1.40 -16.83
C LYS A 50 -7.33 -0.82 -15.43
N TRP A 51 -8.32 -1.10 -14.59
CA TRP A 51 -8.30 -0.70 -13.20
C TRP A 51 -7.81 -1.85 -12.32
N LEU A 52 -6.85 -1.55 -11.45
CA LEU A 52 -6.47 -2.36 -10.31
C LEU A 52 -7.15 -1.82 -9.07
N TYR A 53 -7.55 -2.74 -8.19
CA TYR A 53 -8.17 -2.43 -6.92
C TYR A 53 -7.38 -3.10 -5.80
N LEU A 54 -7.01 -2.30 -4.80
CA LEU A 54 -6.51 -2.81 -3.55
C LEU A 54 -7.69 -3.18 -2.66
N VAL A 55 -7.87 -4.47 -2.38
CA VAL A 55 -9.01 -5.00 -1.64
C VAL A 55 -8.52 -5.60 -0.32
N HIS A 56 -9.18 -5.25 0.78
CA HIS A 56 -8.95 -5.83 2.10
C HIS A 56 -9.97 -6.93 2.39
N PHE A 57 -9.48 -8.13 2.69
CA PHE A 57 -10.27 -9.30 3.05
C PHE A 57 -10.18 -9.50 4.56
N ALA A 58 -11.16 -8.95 5.29
CA ALA A 58 -11.10 -8.86 6.75
C ALA A 58 -11.11 -10.22 7.46
N ALA A 59 -11.78 -11.24 6.89
CA ALA A 59 -11.84 -12.58 7.48
C ALA A 59 -10.47 -13.28 7.46
N GLU A 60 -9.70 -13.04 6.41
CA GLU A 60 -8.34 -13.55 6.21
C GLU A 60 -7.27 -12.61 6.77
N ASN A 61 -7.64 -11.36 7.07
CA ASN A 61 -6.74 -10.28 7.42
C ASN A 61 -5.60 -10.09 6.39
N VAL A 62 -5.96 -10.03 5.11
CA VAL A 62 -5.01 -9.82 4.00
C VAL A 62 -5.45 -8.70 3.07
N TYR A 63 -4.47 -8.10 2.39
CA TYR A 63 -4.66 -7.11 1.35
C TYR A 63 -4.21 -7.69 0.00
N ARG A 64 -4.98 -7.45 -1.05
CA ARG A 64 -4.72 -8.01 -2.38
C ARG A 64 -5.05 -7.02 -3.48
N THR A 65 -4.16 -6.96 -4.45
CA THR A 65 -4.36 -6.20 -5.70
C THR A 65 -5.07 -7.09 -6.70
N LEU A 66 -6.26 -6.67 -7.14
CA LEU A 66 -7.13 -7.44 -8.03
C LEU A 66 -7.52 -6.59 -9.25
N LEU A 67 -7.75 -7.26 -10.39
CA LEU A 67 -8.23 -6.60 -11.61
C LEU A 67 -9.73 -6.30 -11.47
N GLU A 68 -10.19 -5.21 -12.07
CA GLU A 68 -11.62 -4.86 -12.14
C GLU A 68 -12.52 -6.01 -12.60
N SER A 69 -12.03 -6.80 -13.57
CA SER A 69 -12.77 -7.90 -14.18
C SER A 69 -13.03 -9.07 -13.24
N THR A 70 -12.23 -9.24 -12.18
CA THR A 70 -12.41 -10.34 -11.22
C THR A 70 -13.38 -10.00 -10.10
N LEU A 71 -13.92 -8.77 -10.09
CA LEU A 71 -14.74 -8.24 -9.01
C LEU A 71 -16.17 -7.95 -9.44
N ARG A 72 -17.10 -8.14 -8.51
CA ARG A 72 -18.49 -7.71 -8.61
C ARG A 72 -18.86 -6.88 -7.38
N SER A 73 -19.61 -5.79 -7.59
CA SER A 73 -20.11 -4.97 -6.50
C SER A 73 -21.11 -5.76 -5.66
N GLU A 74 -21.06 -5.58 -4.34
CA GLU A 74 -22.09 -6.02 -3.40
C GLU A 74 -23.05 -4.87 -3.02
N GLU A 75 -22.98 -3.73 -3.71
CA GLU A 75 -23.81 -2.53 -3.53
C GLU A 75 -23.88 -2.01 -2.08
N SER A 76 -22.87 -2.32 -1.28
CA SER A 76 -22.74 -1.94 0.12
C SER A 76 -21.39 -1.31 0.40
N PHE A 77 -21.30 -0.55 1.48
CA PHE A 77 -20.13 0.23 1.86
C PHE A 77 -19.78 -0.01 3.32
N GLU A 78 -18.49 -0.14 3.61
CA GLU A 78 -18.01 -0.09 4.98
C GLU A 78 -17.75 1.35 5.40
N ALA A 79 -17.88 1.61 6.71
CA ALA A 79 -17.53 2.90 7.26
C ALA A 79 -16.03 3.14 7.11
N GLU A 80 -15.66 4.35 6.70
CA GLU A 80 -14.27 4.78 6.53
C GLU A 80 -13.40 4.47 7.77
N THR A 81 -13.96 4.71 8.96
CA THR A 81 -13.30 4.50 10.25
C THR A 81 -12.91 3.03 10.52
N THR A 82 -13.56 2.07 9.86
CA THR A 82 -13.23 0.63 9.95
C THR A 82 -11.83 0.32 9.42
N HIS A 83 -11.32 1.16 8.52
CA HIS A 83 -10.05 0.93 7.83
C HIS A 83 -8.88 1.73 8.39
N LEU A 84 -9.13 2.57 9.39
CA LEU A 84 -8.08 3.30 10.10
C LEU A 84 -7.24 2.36 10.95
N GLY A 85 -5.93 2.64 11.02
CA GLY A 85 -5.01 1.91 11.90
C GLY A 85 -5.46 1.99 13.35
N LYS A 86 -5.34 0.87 14.07
CA LYS A 86 -5.63 0.81 15.52
C LYS A 86 -4.36 0.94 16.35
N ARG A 87 -3.22 0.62 15.74
CA ARG A 87 -1.87 0.63 16.29
C ARG A 87 -0.89 0.95 15.15
N PRO A 88 0.39 1.23 15.45
CA PRO A 88 1.42 1.39 14.43
C PRO A 88 1.73 0.05 13.76
N GLU A 89 1.59 0.02 12.44
CA GLU A 89 1.82 -1.18 11.64
C GLU A 89 2.62 -0.84 10.39
N PHE A 90 3.45 -1.79 9.95
CA PHE A 90 4.23 -1.66 8.72
C PHE A 90 4.27 -2.98 7.96
N SER A 91 4.51 -2.89 6.65
CA SER A 91 4.63 -4.01 5.74
C SER A 91 5.72 -3.71 4.72
N PHE A 92 6.49 -4.73 4.34
CA PHE A 92 7.46 -4.61 3.26
C PHE A 92 6.87 -5.16 1.96
N ASP A 93 7.18 -4.50 0.84
CA ASP A 93 6.85 -5.02 -0.49
C ASP A 93 7.94 -5.95 -1.02
N VAL A 94 9.15 -5.79 -0.50
CA VAL A 94 10.33 -6.58 -0.87
C VAL A 94 10.77 -7.46 0.29
N ILE A 95 11.38 -8.61 -0.04
CA ILE A 95 12.08 -9.39 0.97
C ILE A 95 13.26 -8.55 1.44
N ALA A 96 13.18 -8.04 2.66
CA ALA A 96 14.26 -7.28 3.24
C ALA A 96 15.48 -8.18 3.51
N ASP A 97 16.54 -7.99 2.75
CA ASP A 97 17.81 -8.68 2.91
C ASP A 97 18.65 -8.05 4.04
N ASP A 98 19.85 -8.57 4.21
CA ASP A 98 20.76 -8.21 5.28
C ASP A 98 21.23 -6.76 5.24
N ASP A 99 21.47 -6.20 4.06
CA ASP A 99 21.77 -4.77 3.81
C ASP A 99 21.32 -4.38 2.40
N MET A 100 20.29 -3.56 2.29
CA MET A 100 19.71 -3.13 1.01
C MET A 100 20.11 -1.71 0.66
N SER A 101 20.16 -1.38 -0.63
CA SER A 101 20.28 0.03 -1.07
C SER A 101 18.94 0.78 -1.00
N PHE A 102 17.83 0.04 -1.00
CA PHE A 102 16.47 0.53 -1.10
C PHE A 102 15.51 -0.44 -0.41
N VAL A 103 14.57 0.12 0.36
CA VAL A 103 13.44 -0.62 0.94
C VAL A 103 12.17 0.19 0.73
N GLU A 104 11.12 -0.47 0.27
CA GLU A 104 9.80 0.11 0.07
C GLU A 104 8.73 -0.76 0.72
N GLY A 105 7.66 -0.10 1.15
CA GLY A 105 6.50 -0.75 1.71
C GLY A 105 5.48 0.25 2.18
N THR A 106 4.64 -0.19 3.11
CA THR A 106 3.54 0.62 3.63
C THR A 106 3.60 0.68 5.15
N TYR A 107 3.08 1.77 5.70
CA TYR A 107 2.88 1.92 7.14
C TYR A 107 1.54 2.58 7.43
N ARG A 108 1.02 2.39 8.64
CA ARG A 108 -0.09 3.18 9.16
C ARG A 108 0.09 3.43 10.65
N LEU A 109 -0.39 4.59 11.09
CA LEU A 109 -0.43 4.96 12.50
C LEU A 109 -1.88 4.85 13.02
N PRO A 110 -2.11 4.88 14.35
CA PRO A 110 -3.45 4.96 14.92
C PRO A 110 -4.28 6.10 14.31
N GLY A 111 -5.50 5.79 13.87
CA GLY A 111 -6.41 6.76 13.27
C GLY A 111 -6.06 7.19 11.84
N ARG A 112 -5.08 6.56 11.18
CA ARG A 112 -4.65 6.90 9.81
C ARG A 112 -4.81 5.73 8.86
N PHE A 113 -4.91 6.03 7.56
CA PHE A 113 -4.83 5.03 6.50
C PHE A 113 -3.41 4.54 6.31
N TRP A 114 -3.29 3.51 5.47
CA TRP A 114 -2.01 3.11 4.89
C TRP A 114 -1.40 4.24 4.07
N GLU A 115 -0.13 4.47 4.34
CA GLU A 115 0.76 5.42 3.70
C GLU A 115 1.98 4.65 3.18
N VAL A 116 2.70 5.24 2.24
CA VAL A 116 3.88 4.62 1.64
C VAL A 116 5.12 5.05 2.41
N MET A 117 6.01 4.10 2.70
CA MET A 117 7.36 4.40 3.19
C MET A 117 8.41 3.97 2.18
N ILE A 118 9.40 4.83 1.98
CA ILE A 118 10.58 4.53 1.17
C ILE A 118 11.83 4.83 2.00
N PHE A 119 12.74 3.88 2.09
CA PHE A 119 14.06 4.04 2.64
C PHE A 119 15.07 3.90 1.51
N LEU A 120 15.96 4.88 1.35
CA LEU A 120 17.03 4.83 0.35
C LEU A 120 18.37 5.24 0.97
N LYS A 121 19.43 4.51 0.61
CA LYS A 121 20.78 4.92 0.99
C LYS A 121 21.16 6.21 0.28
N ALA A 122 21.80 7.10 1.02
CA ALA A 122 22.24 8.40 0.56
C ALA A 122 23.47 8.87 1.36
N ASN A 123 24.24 9.75 0.75
CA ASN A 123 25.34 10.44 1.42
C ASN A 123 24.80 11.51 2.39
N VAL A 124 24.28 11.06 3.53
CA VAL A 124 23.76 11.88 4.63
C VAL A 124 24.46 11.50 5.94
N PRO A 125 24.68 12.46 6.85
CA PRO A 125 25.43 12.20 8.08
C PRO A 125 24.66 11.37 9.12
N ALA A 126 23.33 11.31 9.03
CA ALA A 126 22.44 10.57 9.91
C ALA A 126 21.12 10.27 9.16
N LEU A 127 20.31 9.35 9.70
CA LEU A 127 18.94 9.10 9.24
C LEU A 127 18.19 10.42 9.14
N PHE A 128 17.63 10.69 7.97
CA PHE A 128 16.90 11.92 7.71
C PHE A 128 15.60 11.63 6.98
N HIS A 129 14.48 12.00 7.58
CA HIS A 129 13.20 12.15 6.89
C HIS A 129 12.77 13.61 7.05
N ARG A 130 12.08 14.19 6.07
CA ARG A 130 11.67 15.59 6.13
C ARG A 130 10.44 15.72 7.04
N PRO A 131 10.56 16.21 8.30
CA PRO A 131 9.42 16.23 9.22
C PRO A 131 8.55 17.49 9.04
N ASN A 132 9.09 18.52 8.40
CA ASN A 132 8.49 19.85 8.28
C ASN A 132 8.04 20.19 6.85
N GLN A 133 7.92 19.18 5.99
CA GLN A 133 7.24 19.34 4.70
C GLN A 133 5.87 18.67 4.80
N PRO A 134 4.86 19.16 4.07
CA PRO A 134 3.64 18.39 3.88
C PRO A 134 4.05 16.97 3.46
N PRO A 135 3.38 15.93 4.01
CA PRO A 135 3.76 14.56 3.71
C PRO A 135 3.71 14.39 2.19
N LEU A 136 4.68 13.65 1.65
CA LEU A 136 4.81 13.52 0.21
C LEU A 136 3.52 12.90 -0.33
N GLU A 137 2.77 13.68 -1.10
CA GLU A 137 1.57 13.20 -1.77
C GLU A 137 1.98 12.60 -3.11
N TRP A 138 1.64 11.34 -3.31
CA TRP A 138 1.84 10.65 -4.58
C TRP A 138 0.78 11.07 -5.59
N PRO A 139 0.96 10.84 -6.90
CA PRO A 139 -0.07 11.12 -7.91
C PRO A 139 -1.43 10.50 -7.60
N SER A 140 -1.45 9.37 -6.88
CA SER A 140 -2.68 8.76 -6.39
C SER A 140 -3.46 9.67 -5.40
N GLY A 141 -2.77 10.50 -4.62
CA GLY A 141 -3.31 11.25 -3.48
C GLY A 141 -3.06 10.58 -2.12
N ILE A 142 -2.42 9.41 -2.09
CA ILE A 142 -1.90 8.82 -0.86
C ILE A 142 -0.65 9.57 -0.42
N THR A 143 -0.47 9.69 0.89
CA THR A 143 0.71 10.34 1.46
C THR A 143 1.77 9.32 1.86
N GLY A 144 2.99 9.78 2.10
CA GLY A 144 4.07 8.91 2.55
C GLY A 144 5.27 9.64 3.13
N ALA A 145 6.26 8.83 3.51
CA ALA A 145 7.51 9.27 4.08
C ALA A 145 8.69 8.69 3.30
N ILE A 146 9.66 9.55 2.98
CA ILE A 146 10.95 9.15 2.42
C ILE A 146 12.03 9.35 3.48
N PHE A 147 12.77 8.28 3.74
CA PHE A 147 13.88 8.21 4.67
C PHE A 147 15.19 8.07 3.89
N HIS A 148 16.08 9.02 4.09
CA HIS A 148 17.45 8.96 3.61
C HIS A 148 18.32 8.32 4.69
N VAL A 149 18.91 7.18 4.35
CA VAL A 149 19.73 6.34 5.22
C VAL A 149 21.20 6.61 4.91
N PRO A 150 22.08 6.87 5.90
CA PRO A 150 23.51 7.02 5.64
C PRO A 150 24.08 5.81 4.91
N ASP A 151 24.93 6.02 3.90
CA ASP A 151 25.52 4.92 3.12
C ASP A 151 26.26 3.88 3.99
N ARG A 152 26.80 4.33 5.12
CA ARG A 152 27.53 3.50 6.10
C ARG A 152 26.64 2.62 6.97
N ASP A 153 25.34 2.93 7.08
CA ASP A 153 24.42 2.20 7.95
C ASP A 153 23.85 0.99 7.21
N LYS A 154 23.57 -0.09 7.96
CA LYS A 154 22.99 -1.32 7.40
C LYS A 154 21.47 -1.13 7.28
N LEU A 155 20.94 -1.10 6.06
CA LEU A 155 19.50 -0.97 5.83
C LEU A 155 18.86 -2.35 5.75
N ASN A 156 18.28 -2.78 6.87
CA ASN A 156 17.59 -4.06 7.00
C ASN A 156 16.26 -3.89 7.76
N ARG A 157 15.56 -5.00 8.04
CA ARG A 157 14.27 -4.99 8.76
C ARG A 157 14.35 -4.27 10.11
N GLU A 158 15.39 -4.58 10.90
CA GLU A 158 15.57 -4.00 12.22
C GLU A 158 15.82 -2.48 12.14
N TYR A 159 16.66 -2.05 11.19
CA TYR A 159 16.92 -0.64 10.94
C TYR A 159 15.63 0.12 10.58
N VAL A 160 14.82 -0.42 9.66
CA VAL A 160 13.54 0.20 9.26
C VAL A 160 12.61 0.33 10.47
N ARG A 161 12.45 -0.73 11.26
CA ARG A 161 11.62 -0.68 12.48
C ARG A 161 12.12 0.39 13.46
N ASN A 162 13.42 0.44 13.74
CA ASN A 162 14.01 1.41 14.67
C ASN A 162 13.89 2.85 14.14
N ALA A 163 14.01 3.05 12.84
CA ALA A 163 13.79 4.33 12.19
C ALA A 163 12.34 4.79 12.33
N LEU A 164 11.35 3.90 12.13
CA LEU A 164 9.93 4.21 12.32
C LEU A 164 9.60 4.54 13.78
N VAL A 165 10.18 3.81 14.74
CA VAL A 165 10.06 4.12 16.18
C VAL A 165 10.55 5.54 16.48
N THR A 166 11.74 5.87 15.96
CA THR A 166 12.37 7.18 16.19
C THR A 166 11.57 8.31 15.54
N ALA A 167 11.14 8.12 14.28
CA ALA A 167 10.47 9.15 13.49
C ALA A 167 9.06 9.47 13.97
N PHE A 168 8.32 8.46 14.42
CA PHE A 168 6.90 8.61 14.75
C PHE A 168 6.60 8.49 16.25
N THR A 169 7.61 8.26 17.10
CA THR A 169 7.50 8.20 18.58
C THR A 169 6.62 7.07 19.13
N TYR A 170 6.28 6.09 18.30
CA TYR A 170 5.59 4.87 18.73
C TYR A 170 6.57 3.74 18.96
N SER A 171 6.48 3.02 20.09
CA SER A 171 7.40 1.93 20.44
C SER A 171 6.91 0.54 20.05
N ASP A 172 5.63 0.37 19.76
CA ASP A 172 4.93 -0.92 19.62
C ASP A 172 4.61 -1.30 18.16
N TRP A 173 5.50 -0.94 17.24
CA TRP A 173 5.36 -1.28 15.82
C TRP A 173 5.24 -2.78 15.57
N VAL A 174 4.25 -3.15 14.78
CA VAL A 174 4.01 -4.54 14.36
C VAL A 174 4.16 -4.67 12.85
N GLU A 175 4.98 -5.62 12.42
CA GLU A 175 5.06 -6.03 11.02
C GLU A 175 3.81 -6.87 10.70
N VAL A 176 3.11 -6.53 9.62
CA VAL A 176 1.90 -7.22 9.15
C VAL A 176 1.99 -7.45 7.64
N ALA A 177 1.13 -8.34 7.11
CA ALA A 177 0.91 -8.42 5.68
C ALA A 177 0.00 -7.24 5.26
N GLY A 178 0.62 -6.13 4.89
CA GLY A 178 -0.07 -4.89 4.48
C GLY A 178 -0.41 -4.85 2.99
N PRO A 179 -0.91 -3.69 2.52
CA PRO A 179 -1.18 -3.47 1.11
C PRO A 179 0.09 -3.27 0.29
N ASP A 180 -0.04 -3.54 -1.00
CA ASP A 180 0.95 -3.29 -2.05
C ASP A 180 1.17 -1.77 -2.22
N SER A 181 2.37 -1.28 -1.91
CA SER A 181 2.68 0.14 -1.97
C SER A 181 2.68 0.68 -3.40
N MET A 182 2.94 -0.16 -4.41
CA MET A 182 2.95 0.26 -5.81
C MET A 182 1.57 0.70 -6.28
N VAL A 183 0.50 0.10 -5.75
CA VAL A 183 -0.88 0.51 -6.05
C VAL A 183 -1.27 1.77 -5.29
N LEU A 184 -0.63 2.03 -4.15
CA LEU A 184 -0.88 3.22 -3.36
C LEU A 184 -0.14 4.46 -3.88
N ARG A 185 0.94 4.33 -4.66
CA ARG A 185 1.68 5.47 -5.25
C ARG A 185 1.03 5.97 -6.53
#